data_AF-A0A960YDN4-F1
#
_entry.id   AF-A0A960YDN4-F1
#
_cell.length_a   1.000
_cell.length_b   1.000
_cell.length_c   1.000
_cell.angle_alpha   90.00
_cell.angle_beta   90.00
_cell.angle_gamma   90.00
#
_symmetry.space_group_name_H-M   'P 1'
#
loop_
_entity.id
_entity.type
_entity.pdbx_description
1 polymer ?
#
loop_
_entity_poly.entity_id
_entity_poly.type
_entity_poly.pdbx_seq_one_letter_code
_entity_poly.pdbx_strand_id
1 'polypeptide(L)'
;MEKVVFPKFIEVMKRLSVEVNDHEICKRLEALMHIGKEDLNLDSVKNLLKNPLEFDPREIPEPYTMYVKHFIYMVKRNEKGEGKKYIYDPTLLGDKGSSRG
;
A
#
# COMPACT_ATOMS: atom_id res chain seq x y z
N MET A 1 -3.03 -18.64 9.29
CA MET A 1 -2.12 -17.52 8.96
C MET A 1 -2.56 -17.00 7.61
N GLU A 2 -3.38 -15.95 7.57
CA GLU A 2 -3.82 -15.37 6.30
C GLU A 2 -2.61 -14.76 5.60
N LYS A 3 -2.14 -15.46 4.57
CA LYS A 3 -1.10 -14.94 3.67
C LYS A 3 -1.76 -14.19 2.53
N VAL A 4 -1.01 -13.17 2.07
CA VAL A 4 -1.16 -12.45 0.80
C VAL A 4 -2.08 -11.22 0.85
N VAL A 5 -1.45 -10.09 1.18
CA VAL A 5 -2.05 -8.74 1.07
C VAL A 5 -1.39 -7.90 -0.01
N PHE A 6 -0.13 -8.16 -0.29
CA PHE A 6 0.63 -7.23 -1.11
C PHE A 6 0.22 -7.15 -2.57
N PRO A 7 -0.28 -8.19 -3.27
CA PRO A 7 -0.82 -7.99 -4.60
C PRO A 7 -1.87 -6.88 -4.61
N LYS A 8 -2.64 -6.76 -3.53
CA LYS A 8 -3.64 -5.72 -3.33
C LYS A 8 -3.02 -4.39 -2.91
N PHE A 9 -1.97 -4.39 -2.09
CA PHE A 9 -1.18 -3.19 -1.82
C PHE A 9 -0.56 -2.61 -3.10
N ILE A 10 0.06 -3.46 -3.92
CA ILE A 10 0.63 -3.10 -5.23
C ILE A 10 -0.48 -2.60 -6.16
N GLU A 11 -1.66 -3.23 -6.15
CA GLU A 11 -2.81 -2.75 -6.92
C GLU A 11 -3.22 -1.33 -6.51
N VAL A 12 -3.26 -1.03 -5.21
CA VAL A 12 -3.51 0.32 -4.70
C VAL A 12 -2.45 1.30 -5.19
N MET A 13 -1.17 0.93 -5.09
CA MET A 13 -0.08 1.77 -5.60
C MET A 13 -0.24 2.03 -7.10
N LYS A 14 -0.52 0.98 -7.90
CA LYS A 14 -0.75 1.09 -9.36
C LYS A 14 -1.90 2.03 -9.71
N ARG A 15 -2.98 2.05 -8.92
CA ARG A 15 -4.13 2.98 -9.11
C ARG A 15 -3.79 4.43 -8.77
N LEU A 16 -2.81 4.65 -7.90
CA LEU A 16 -2.33 5.98 -7.50
C LEU A 16 -1.17 6.50 -8.37
N SER A 17 -0.56 5.63 -9.18
CA SER A 17 0.56 5.98 -10.06
C SER A 17 0.13 6.99 -11.12
N VAL A 18 0.89 8.07 -11.23
CA VAL A 18 0.72 9.08 -12.29
C VAL A 18 2.03 9.36 -13.01
N GLU A 19 3.17 9.09 -12.37
CA GLU A 19 4.50 9.26 -12.94
C GLU A 19 5.11 7.91 -13.34
N VAL A 20 6.01 7.93 -14.33
CA VAL A 20 6.79 6.75 -14.75
C VAL A 20 7.51 6.10 -13.56
N ASN A 21 8.07 6.91 -12.67
CA ASN A 21 8.78 6.44 -11.47
C ASN A 21 7.86 5.62 -10.53
N ASP A 22 6.58 5.99 -10.38
CA ASP A 22 5.64 5.25 -9.55
C ASP A 22 5.46 3.82 -10.07
N HIS A 23 5.35 3.67 -11.40
CA HIS A 23 5.21 2.38 -12.06
C HIS A 23 6.48 1.53 -11.93
N GLU A 24 7.66 2.13 -11.99
CA GLU A 24 8.93 1.41 -11.74
C GLU A 24 9.02 0.89 -10.31
N ILE A 25 8.64 1.70 -9.32
CA ILE A 25 8.61 1.31 -7.92
C ILE A 25 7.64 0.14 -7.71
N CYS A 26 6.45 0.18 -8.32
CA CYS A 26 5.49 -0.93 -8.26
C CYS A 26 6.08 -2.23 -8.86
N LYS A 27 6.75 -2.16 -10.01
CA LYS A 27 7.39 -3.32 -10.64
C LYS A 27 8.51 -3.90 -9.78
N ARG A 28 9.34 -3.05 -9.17
CA ARG A 28 10.42 -3.48 -8.27
C ARG A 28 9.88 -4.18 -7.03
N LEU A 29 8.81 -3.62 -6.43
CA LEU A 29 8.14 -4.25 -5.29
C LEU A 29 7.58 -5.63 -5.67
N GLU A 30 6.88 -5.72 -6.81
CA GLU A 30 6.32 -6.96 -7.32
C GLU A 30 7.39 -8.05 -7.57
N ALA A 31 8.54 -7.67 -8.13
CA ALA A 31 9.67 -8.59 -8.32
C ALA A 31 10.28 -9.03 -6.98
N LEU A 32 10.49 -8.10 -6.05
CA LEU A 32 11.05 -8.36 -4.73
C LEU A 32 10.20 -9.36 -3.94
N MET A 33 8.89 -9.23 -4.08
CA MET A 33 7.90 -10.13 -3.51
C MET A 33 7.90 -11.53 -4.11
N HIS A 34 8.17 -11.65 -5.41
CA HIS A 34 8.23 -12.95 -6.08
C HIS A 34 9.42 -13.79 -5.60
N ILE A 35 10.47 -13.13 -5.11
CA ILE A 35 11.74 -13.74 -4.68
C ILE A 35 11.82 -13.83 -3.15
N GLY A 36 11.16 -12.94 -2.44
CA GLY A 36 11.14 -12.87 -0.97
C GLY A 36 10.38 -14.02 -0.31
N LYS A 37 10.89 -14.50 0.83
CA LYS A 37 10.19 -15.47 1.70
C LYS A 37 9.47 -14.80 2.88
N GLU A 38 9.74 -13.52 3.11
CA GLU A 38 9.19 -12.74 4.22
C GLU A 38 7.96 -11.97 3.78
N ASP A 39 6.90 -12.07 4.57
CA ASP A 39 5.63 -11.38 4.34
C ASP A 39 5.53 -10.20 5.31
N LEU A 40 4.98 -9.06 4.85
CA LEU A 40 4.53 -8.00 5.75
C LEU A 40 3.31 -8.44 6.55
N ASN A 41 3.24 -7.95 7.78
CA ASN A 41 2.08 -8.16 8.65
C ASN A 41 0.82 -7.52 8.04
N LEU A 42 -0.26 -8.31 7.90
CA LEU A 42 -1.57 -7.88 7.42
C LEU A 42 -2.09 -6.65 8.19
N ASP A 43 -1.94 -6.62 9.52
CA ASP A 43 -2.41 -5.51 10.35
C ASP A 43 -1.64 -4.22 10.06
N SER A 44 -0.33 -4.32 9.85
CA SER A 44 0.50 -3.19 9.45
C SER A 44 0.07 -2.64 8.08
N VAL A 45 -0.22 -3.52 7.11
CA VAL A 45 -0.70 -3.08 5.79
C VAL A 45 -2.13 -2.51 5.86
N LYS A 46 -3.01 -3.07 6.69
CA LYS A 46 -4.34 -2.50 6.97
C LYS A 46 -4.21 -1.09 7.54
N ASN A 47 -3.38 -0.89 8.55
CA ASN A 47 -3.16 0.41 9.16
C ASN A 47 -2.58 1.42 8.15
N LEU A 48 -1.58 0.99 7.37
CA LEU A 48 -0.98 1.78 6.30
C LEU A 48 -2.02 2.25 5.27
N LEU A 49 -2.87 1.33 4.79
CA LEU A 49 -3.90 1.70 3.81
C LEU A 49 -5.02 2.55 4.42
N LYS A 50 -5.31 2.40 5.72
CA LYS A 50 -6.37 3.18 6.38
C LYS A 50 -5.94 4.61 6.67
N ASN A 51 -4.72 4.80 7.19
CA ASN A 51 -4.20 6.09 7.63
C ASN A 51 -2.79 6.35 7.06
N PRO A 52 -2.62 6.41 5.73
CA PRO A 52 -1.30 6.46 5.10
C PRO A 52 -0.45 7.66 5.52
N LEU A 53 -1.06 8.82 5.75
CA LEU A 53 -0.34 10.05 6.10
C LEU A 53 0.10 10.10 7.57
N GLU A 54 -0.46 9.25 8.42
CA GLU A 54 -0.12 9.14 9.86
C GLU A 54 0.74 7.92 10.16
N PHE A 55 0.94 7.03 9.18
CA PHE A 55 1.70 5.81 9.34
C PHE A 55 3.20 6.08 9.46
N ASP A 56 3.87 5.49 10.45
CA ASP A 56 5.34 5.55 10.55
C ASP A 56 5.97 4.46 9.66
N PRO A 57 6.62 4.82 8.53
CA PRO A 57 7.21 3.84 7.64
C PRO A 57 8.31 2.99 8.30
N ARG A 58 8.88 3.42 9.43
CA ARG A 58 9.91 2.67 10.16
C ARG A 58 9.38 1.43 10.87
N GLU A 59 8.06 1.30 11.01
CA GLU A 59 7.42 0.07 11.51
C GLU A 59 7.53 -1.10 10.53
N ILE A 60 7.91 -0.81 9.28
CA ILE A 60 8.05 -1.79 8.22
C ILE A 60 9.52 -2.18 8.10
N PRO A 61 9.86 -3.48 8.11
CA PRO A 61 11.25 -3.91 7.98
C PRO A 61 11.78 -3.64 6.56
N GLU A 62 13.09 -3.40 6.48
CA GLU A 62 13.79 -3.43 5.20
C GLU A 62 13.67 -4.84 4.58
N PRO A 63 13.57 -4.94 3.24
CA PRO A 63 13.70 -3.88 2.23
C PRO A 63 12.40 -3.11 1.92
N TYR A 64 11.30 -3.36 2.64
CA TYR A 64 9.97 -2.87 2.25
C TYR A 64 9.72 -1.40 2.62
N THR A 65 10.47 -0.86 3.59
CA THR A 65 10.38 0.52 4.08
C THR A 65 10.34 1.55 2.96
N MET A 66 11.21 1.42 1.96
CA MET A 66 11.31 2.39 0.86
C MET A 66 10.04 2.45 0.01
N TYR A 67 9.38 1.30 -0.19
CA TYR A 67 8.15 1.21 -0.98
C TYR A 67 6.97 1.80 -0.25
N VAL A 68 6.93 1.63 1.08
CA VAL A 68 5.93 2.27 1.95
C VAL A 68 6.11 3.78 1.97
N LYS A 69 7.34 4.28 2.09
CA LYS A 69 7.63 5.72 1.94
C LYS A 69 7.15 6.27 0.60
N HIS A 70 7.36 5.52 -0.49
CA HIS A 70 6.91 5.92 -1.82
C HIS A 70 5.38 5.97 -1.93
N PHE A 71 4.67 4.99 -1.37
CA PHE A 71 3.21 5.02 -1.30
C PHE A 71 2.68 6.24 -0.54
N ILE A 72 3.25 6.57 0.63
CA ILE A 72 2.87 7.77 1.40
C ILE A 72 3.13 9.04 0.59
N TYR A 73 4.26 9.10 -0.13
CA TYR A 73 4.57 10.20 -1.04
C TYR A 73 3.49 10.34 -2.13
N MET A 74 3.10 9.25 -2.81
CA MET A 74 2.07 9.26 -3.85
C MET A 74 0.73 9.77 -3.31
N VAL A 75 0.30 9.32 -2.13
CA VAL A 75 -0.93 9.81 -1.48
C VAL A 75 -0.83 11.32 -1.25
N LYS A 76 0.23 11.79 -0.58
CA LYS A 76 0.42 13.21 -0.28
C LYS A 76 0.49 14.09 -1.54
N ARG A 77 1.15 13.62 -2.60
CA ARG A 77 1.25 14.32 -3.88
C ARG A 77 -0.12 14.44 -4.55
N ASN A 78 -0.87 13.34 -4.63
CA ASN A 78 -2.16 13.33 -5.33
C ASN A 78 -3.20 14.18 -4.58
N GLU A 79 -3.19 14.18 -3.24
CA GLU A 79 -4.07 15.06 -2.44
C GLU A 79 -3.76 16.54 -2.64
N LYS A 80 -2.48 16.92 -2.69
CA LYS A 80 -2.06 18.33 -2.83
C LYS A 80 -2.11 18.84 -4.27
N GLY A 81 -1.73 18.01 -5.23
CA GLY A 81 -1.56 18.40 -6.64
C GLY A 81 -2.85 18.28 -7.44
N GLU A 82 -3.56 17.16 -7.30
CA GLU A 82 -4.75 16.88 -8.10
C GLU A 82 -6.07 17.15 -7.35
N GLY A 83 -5.99 17.51 -6.07
CA GLY A 83 -7.17 17.64 -5.20
C GLY A 83 -7.92 16.31 -4.98
N LYS A 84 -7.32 15.18 -5.36
CA LYS A 84 -7.91 13.85 -5.23
C LYS A 84 -7.57 13.29 -3.87
N LYS A 85 -8.54 13.31 -2.96
CA LYS A 85 -8.41 12.67 -1.66
C LYS A 85 -8.21 11.17 -1.83
N TYR A 86 -7.23 10.60 -1.14
CA TYR A 86 -7.10 9.15 -1.09
C TYR A 86 -8.27 8.56 -0.28
N ILE A 87 -8.99 7.62 -0.88
CA ILE A 87 -10.12 6.94 -0.24
C ILE A 87 -9.74 5.48 -0.03
N TYR A 88 -9.64 5.08 1.23
CA TYR A 88 -9.44 3.69 1.59
C TYR A 88 -10.66 2.85 1.20
N ASP A 89 -10.45 1.82 0.40
CA ASP A 89 -11.46 0.83 0.05
C ASP A 89 -11.27 -0.43 0.92
N PRO A 90 -12.16 -0.69 1.90
CA PRO A 90 -12.04 -1.82 2.81
C PRO A 90 -12.20 -3.19 2.11
N THR A 91 -12.84 -3.23 0.95
CA THR A 91 -13.02 -4.48 0.18
C THR A 91 -11.70 -4.98 -0.38
N LEU A 92 -10.72 -4.09 -0.56
CA LEU A 92 -9.38 -4.45 -1.00
C LEU A 92 -8.80 -5.50 -0.06
N LEU A 93 -8.81 -5.31 1.26
CA LEU A 93 -8.14 -6.26 2.17
C LEU A 93 -9.00 -7.45 2.60
N GLY A 94 -10.15 -7.67 1.95
CA GLY A 94 -11.04 -8.78 2.32
C GLY A 94 -11.79 -8.54 3.62
N ASP A 95 -11.78 -7.31 4.14
CA ASP A 95 -12.73 -6.90 5.17
C ASP A 95 -14.11 -6.91 4.51
N LYS A 96 -14.81 -8.04 4.64
CA LYS A 96 -16.26 -8.06 4.42
C LYS A 96 -16.80 -7.09 5.46
N GLY A 97 -17.08 -5.86 5.01
CA GLY A 97 -17.79 -4.88 5.81
C GLY A 97 -18.93 -5.62 6.48
N SER A 98 -18.98 -5.53 7.81
CA SER A 98 -19.99 -6.20 8.61
C SER A 98 -21.36 -5.74 8.11
N SER A 99 -21.94 -6.55 7.22
CA SER A 99 -23.34 -6.43 6.84
C SER A 99 -24.10 -6.84 8.08
N ARG A 100 -24.47 -5.85 8.89
CA ARG A 100 -25.49 -6.01 9.92
C ARG A 100 -26.73 -6.59 9.24
N GLY A 101 -27.03 -7.85 9.55
CA GLY A 101 -28.37 -8.44 9.52
C GLY A 101 -28.82 -8.62 10.95
#